data_AF-A0A434L7Q4-F1
#
_entry.id   AF-A0A434L7Q4-F1
#
_cell.length_a   1.000
_cell.length_b   1.000
_cell.length_c   1.000
_cell.angle_alpha   90.00
_cell.angle_beta   90.00
_cell.angle_gamma   90.00
#
_symmetry.space_group_name_H-M   'P 1'
#
loop_
_entity.id
_entity.type
_entity.pdbx_description
1 polymer ?
#
loop_
_entity_poly.entity_id
_entity_poly.type
_entity_poly.pdbx_seq_one_letter_code
_entity_poly.pdbx_strand_id
1 'polypeptide(L)'
;ECCDRVMIMYAGRIVEDGTVAEIFAQPKHPYTRLLIDSIPNPASGKKFIRPIPGDPPNLVNRPSGCAFHPRCPSAMAVGATEVPGIDKFGQGRVACHLHRSSQEDKVATHA
;
A
#
# COMPACT_ATOMS: atom_id res chain seq x y z
N GLU A 1 12.29 22.23 3.77
CA GLU A 1 10.95 22.16 3.17
C GLU A 1 10.28 20.86 3.59
N CYS A 2 8.98 20.90 3.88
CA CYS A 2 8.14 19.73 4.19
C CYS A 2 7.01 19.67 3.17
N CYS A 3 6.62 18.48 2.74
CA CYS A 3 5.48 18.28 1.85
C CYS A 3 4.18 18.03 2.63
N ASP A 4 3.04 18.42 2.04
CA ASP A 4 1.71 18.15 2.64
C ASP A 4 1.18 16.75 2.28
N ARG A 5 1.59 16.23 1.12
CA ARG A 5 1.18 14.92 0.59
C ARG A 5 2.38 14.10 0.17
N VAL A 6 2.21 12.78 0.24
CA VAL A 6 3.21 11.80 -0.19
C VAL A 6 2.55 10.72 -1.04
N MET A 7 3.28 10.26 -2.06
CA MET A 7 2.93 9.11 -2.88
C MET A 7 3.97 8.02 -2.66
N ILE A 8 3.51 6.82 -2.36
CA ILE A 8 4.35 5.64 -2.13
C ILE A 8 4.25 4.77 -3.36
N MET A 9 5.41 4.37 -3.87
CA MET A 9 5.51 3.54 -5.06
C MET A 9 6.19 2.20 -4.76
N TYR A 10 5.77 1.16 -5.46
CA TYR A 10 6.44 -0.13 -5.47
C TYR A 10 6.42 -0.73 -6.87
N ALA A 11 7.57 -1.23 -7.33
CA ALA A 11 7.73 -1.81 -8.66
C ALA A 11 7.15 -0.93 -9.79
N GLY A 12 7.37 0.39 -9.71
CA GLY A 12 6.90 1.36 -10.70
C GLY A 12 5.40 1.67 -10.68
N ARG A 13 4.66 1.30 -9.62
CA ARG A 13 3.24 1.63 -9.45
C ARG A 13 3.02 2.40 -8.16
N ILE A 14 2.13 3.39 -8.17
CA ILE A 14 1.64 4.03 -6.93
C ILE A 14 0.82 2.98 -6.19
N VAL A 15 1.18 2.72 -4.94
CA VAL A 15 0.48 1.76 -4.08
C VAL A 15 -0.35 2.46 -3.00
N GLU A 16 0.03 3.69 -2.64
CA GLU A 16 -0.71 4.50 -1.69
C GLU A 16 -0.38 5.98 -1.90
N ASP A 17 -1.37 6.86 -1.74
CA ASP A 17 -1.17 8.30 -1.66
C ASP A 17 -2.09 8.91 -0.59
N GLY A 18 -1.62 9.96 0.07
CA GLY A 18 -2.38 10.63 1.12
C GLY A 18 -1.64 11.84 1.68
N THR A 19 -2.22 12.48 2.69
CA THR A 19 -1.49 13.48 3.46
C THR A 19 -0.37 12.81 4.25
N VAL A 20 0.70 13.55 4.56
CA VAL A 20 1.79 13.03 5.41
C VAL A 20 1.23 12.55 6.75
N ALA A 21 0.28 13.28 7.35
CA ALA A 21 -0.35 12.91 8.60
C ALA A 21 -1.10 11.56 8.53
N GLU A 22 -1.92 11.34 7.50
CA GLU A 22 -2.67 10.09 7.32
C GLU A 22 -1.74 8.89 7.10
N ILE A 23 -0.71 9.06 6.28
CA ILE A 23 0.23 7.98 5.91
C ILE A 23 1.03 7.50 7.12
N PHE A 24 1.47 8.41 7.99
CA PHE A 24 2.18 8.05 9.21
C PHE A 24 1.26 7.49 10.29
N ALA A 25 0.02 8.01 10.41
CA ALA A 25 -0.91 7.58 11.46
C ALA A 25 -1.59 6.25 11.13
N GLN A 26 -2.02 6.04 9.89
CA GLN A 26 -2.79 4.89 9.47
C GLN A 26 -2.48 4.45 8.04
N PRO A 27 -1.26 3.94 7.77
CA PRO A 27 -0.93 3.42 6.45
C PRO A 27 -1.85 2.24 6.09
N LYS A 28 -2.41 2.28 4.88
CA LYS A 28 -3.42 1.34 4.38
C LYS A 28 -2.82 0.19 3.60
N HIS A 29 -1.77 0.43 2.81
CA HIS A 29 -1.09 -0.62 2.05
C HIS A 29 -0.09 -1.35 2.96
N PRO A 30 -0.06 -2.71 2.97
CA PRO A 30 0.89 -3.46 3.81
C PRO A 30 2.36 -3.07 3.58
N TYR A 31 2.74 -2.77 2.33
CA TYR A 31 4.07 -2.22 2.03
C TYR A 31 4.36 -0.90 2.75
N THR A 32 3.43 0.07 2.71
CA THR A 32 3.58 1.35 3.40
C THR A 32 3.70 1.15 4.91
N ARG A 33 2.89 0.26 5.49
CA ARG A 33 3.00 -0.07 6.92
C ARG A 33 4.40 -0.59 7.26
N LEU A 34 4.95 -1.51 6.46
CA LEU A 34 6.29 -2.02 6.68
C LEU A 34 7.38 -0.95 6.50
N LEU A 35 7.20 0.00 5.58
CA LEU A 35 8.10 1.16 5.45
C LEU A 35 8.06 2.03 6.71
N ILE A 36 6.87 2.37 7.23
CA ILE A 36 6.73 3.16 8.46
C ILE A 36 7.33 2.41 9.66
N ASP A 37 7.11 1.11 9.77
CA ASP A 37 7.69 0.26 10.83
C ASP A 37 9.22 0.14 10.74
N SER A 38 9.80 0.41 9.57
CA SER A 38 11.25 0.43 9.34
C SER A 38 11.91 1.74 9.79
N ILE A 39 11.14 2.80 10.05
CA ILE A 39 11.68 4.10 10.45
C ILE A 39 12.18 4.03 11.89
N PRO A 40 13.47 4.30 12.16
CA PRO A 40 13.98 4.38 13.52
C PRO A 40 13.27 5.50 14.27
N ASN A 41 12.77 5.21 15.47
CA ASN A 41 12.22 6.23 16.36
C ASN A 41 13.09 6.36 17.61
N PRO A 42 13.95 7.39 17.69
CA PRO A 42 14.86 7.63 18.82
C PRO A 42 14.12 7.76 20.16
N ALA A 43 12.93 8.36 20.16
CA ALA A 43 12.13 8.57 21.36
C ALA A 43 11.50 7.26 21.89
N SER A 44 11.29 6.27 21.02
CA SER A 44 10.73 4.96 21.41
C SER A 44 11.77 3.96 21.94
N GLY A 45 13.07 4.34 21.94
CA GLY A 45 14.17 3.43 22.28
C GLY A 45 14.42 2.31 21.25
N LYS A 46 13.65 2.24 20.15
CA LYS A 46 13.86 1.29 19.04
C LYS A 46 15.11 1.69 18.25
N LYS A 47 16.23 1.04 18.58
CA LYS A 47 17.51 1.19 17.87
C LYS A 47 17.61 0.37 16.57
N PHE A 48 16.69 -0.56 16.34
CA PHE A 48 16.77 -1.52 15.24
C PHE A 48 15.76 -1.23 14.14
N ILE A 49 16.26 -1.13 12.91
CA ILE A 49 15.46 -1.11 11.68
C ILE A 49 14.89 -2.51 11.47
N ARG A 50 13.57 -2.61 11.25
CA ARG A 50 12.93 -3.87 10.84
C ARG A 50 12.89 -3.92 9.31
N PRO A 51 13.77 -4.67 8.63
CA PRO A 51 13.74 -4.73 7.18
C PRO A 51 12.48 -5.42 6.68
N ILE A 52 12.01 -5.02 5.49
CA ILE A 52 10.94 -5.70 4.78
C ILE A 52 11.49 -7.03 4.24
N PRO A 53 10.98 -8.20 4.67
CA PRO A 53 11.53 -9.50 4.25
C PRO A 53 11.52 -9.70 2.73
N GLY A 54 12.52 -10.43 2.23
CA GLY A 54 12.68 -10.75 0.80
C GLY A 54 13.15 -9.58 -0.08
N ASP A 55 13.42 -9.88 -1.34
CA ASP A 55 13.98 -8.92 -2.30
C ASP A 55 12.90 -8.21 -3.14
N PRO A 56 13.13 -6.97 -3.60
CA PRO A 56 12.27 -6.34 -4.60
C PRO A 56 12.15 -7.19 -5.88
N PRO A 57 11.00 -7.20 -6.56
CA PRO A 57 10.85 -7.96 -7.80
C PRO A 57 11.72 -7.39 -8.90
N ASN A 58 12.12 -8.26 -9.83
CA ASN A 58 12.70 -7.83 -11.09
C ASN A 58 11.63 -7.06 -11.90
N LEU A 59 11.96 -5.86 -12.40
CA LEU A 59 11.01 -5.04 -13.16
C LEU A 59 10.75 -5.56 -14.58
N VAL A 60 11.70 -6.30 -15.17
CA VAL A 60 11.56 -6.98 -16.47
C VAL A 60 10.57 -8.15 -16.32
N ASN A 61 10.75 -8.94 -15.25
CA ASN A 61 9.92 -10.11 -14.94
C ASN A 61 9.05 -9.84 -13.70
N ARG A 62 8.18 -8.83 -13.81
CA ARG A 62 7.32 -8.42 -12.70
C ARG A 62 6.32 -9.55 -12.37
N PRO A 63 6.04 -9.83 -11.08
CA PRO A 63 4.98 -10.73 -10.70
C PRO A 63 3.63 -10.32 -11.30
N SER A 64 2.81 -11.32 -11.65
CA SER A 64 1.41 -11.11 -12.02
C SER A 64 0.62 -10.52 -10.84
N GLY A 65 -0.48 -9.86 -11.17
CA GLY A 65 -1.34 -9.21 -10.19
C GLY A 65 -0.64 -8.11 -9.36
N CYS A 66 -0.90 -8.10 -8.05
CA CYS A 66 -0.25 -7.20 -7.11
C CYS A 66 1.25 -7.51 -7.02
N ALA A 67 2.11 -6.59 -7.44
CA ALA A 67 3.57 -6.81 -7.46
C ALA A 67 4.16 -7.08 -6.06
N PHE A 68 3.47 -6.67 -4.99
CA PHE A 68 3.91 -6.89 -3.61
C PHE A 68 3.37 -8.20 -3.01
N HIS A 69 2.46 -8.93 -3.66
CA HIS A 69 1.87 -10.15 -3.10
C HIS A 69 2.89 -11.19 -2.60
N PRO A 70 4.07 -11.41 -3.21
CA PRO A 70 5.03 -12.41 -2.73
C PRO A 70 5.66 -12.06 -1.37
N ARG A 71 5.58 -10.78 -0.96
CA ARG A 71 6.16 -10.24 0.28
C ARG A 71 5.10 -9.67 1.22
N CYS A 72 3.83 -9.73 0.81
CA CYS A 72 2.74 -9.12 1.55
C CYS A 72 2.35 -10.02 2.73
N PRO A 73 2.41 -9.53 3.99
CA PRO A 73 1.98 -10.30 5.15
C PRO A 73 0.46 -10.55 5.17
N SER A 74 -0.29 -9.83 4.32
CA SER A 74 -1.73 -9.95 4.15
C SER A 74 -2.08 -10.38 2.72
N ALA A 75 -1.24 -11.19 2.08
CA ALA A 75 -1.47 -11.68 0.73
C ALA A 75 -2.77 -12.50 0.66
N MET A 76 -3.58 -12.21 -0.36
CA MET A 76 -4.77 -12.98 -0.72
C MET A 76 -4.52 -13.69 -2.05
N ALA A 77 -5.25 -14.78 -2.32
CA ALA A 77 -5.13 -15.52 -3.58
C ALA A 77 -5.30 -14.62 -4.82
N VAL A 78 -6.27 -13.70 -4.78
CA VAL A 78 -6.52 -12.72 -5.85
C VAL A 78 -5.33 -11.81 -6.13
N GLY A 79 -4.44 -11.59 -5.15
CA GLY A 79 -3.25 -10.77 -5.31
C GLY A 79 -2.21 -11.36 -6.28
N ALA A 80 -2.22 -12.68 -6.50
CA ALA A 80 -1.33 -13.35 -7.44
C ALA A 80 -1.77 -13.19 -8.90
N THR A 81 -3.07 -12.94 -9.14
CA THR A 81 -3.67 -12.93 -10.48
C THR A 81 -4.16 -11.55 -10.90
N GLU A 82 -4.68 -10.74 -9.98
CA GLU A 82 -5.28 -9.44 -10.27
C GLU A 82 -4.45 -8.27 -9.73
N VAL A 83 -4.29 -7.24 -10.56
CA VAL A 83 -3.72 -5.96 -10.13
C VAL A 83 -4.83 -5.19 -9.42
N PRO A 84 -4.64 -4.75 -8.16
CA PRO A 84 -5.65 -3.95 -7.49
C PRO A 84 -5.83 -2.60 -8.19
N GLY A 85 -7.08 -2.15 -8.30
CA GLY A 85 -7.40 -0.76 -8.67
C GLY A 85 -6.95 0.20 -7.57
N ILE A 86 -6.80 1.49 -7.92
CA ILE A 86 -6.52 2.53 -6.93
C ILE A 86 -7.84 3.10 -6.39
N ASP A 87 -8.21 2.67 -5.19
CA ASP A 87 -9.46 3.04 -4.53
C ASP A 87 -9.28 4.25 -3.62
N LYS A 88 -10.29 5.12 -3.53
CA LYS A 88 -10.28 6.23 -2.58
C LYS A 88 -10.41 5.70 -1.15
N PHE A 89 -9.57 6.21 -0.25
CA PHE A 89 -9.64 5.90 1.17
C PHE A 89 -9.34 7.17 1.97
N GLY A 90 -10.33 7.72 2.68
CA GLY A 90 -10.21 9.02 3.34
C GLY A 90 -9.93 10.14 2.33
N GLN A 91 -8.90 10.95 2.57
CA GLN A 91 -8.42 11.97 1.62
C GLN A 91 -7.36 11.45 0.64
N GLY A 92 -6.99 10.18 0.78
CA GLY A 92 -5.98 9.49 -0.01
C GLY A 92 -6.57 8.44 -0.95
N ARG A 93 -5.68 7.64 -1.53
CA ARG A 93 -6.04 6.45 -2.31
C ARG A 93 -5.05 5.33 -2.04
N VAL A 94 -5.49 4.09 -2.26
CA VAL A 94 -4.70 2.90 -2.03
C VAL A 94 -4.97 1.87 -3.12
N ALA A 95 -3.91 1.25 -3.64
CA ALA A 95 -4.02 0.14 -4.58
C ALA A 95 -3.83 -1.19 -3.83
N CYS A 96 -4.88 -1.66 -3.14
CA CYS A 96 -4.81 -2.88 -2.33
C CYS A 96 -6.15 -3.63 -2.31
N HIS A 97 -6.10 -4.95 -2.50
CA HIS A 97 -7.27 -5.82 -2.46
C HIS A 97 -7.97 -5.85 -1.08
N LEU A 98 -7.29 -5.45 -0.01
CA LEU A 98 -7.90 -5.31 1.33
C LEU A 98 -8.92 -4.16 1.41
N HIS A 99 -8.85 -3.18 0.50
CA HIS A 99 -9.65 -1.96 0.53
C HIS A 99 -10.44 -1.75 -0.78
N ARG A 100 -10.67 -2.83 -1.54
CA ARG A 100 -11.41 -2.78 -2.80
C ARG A 100 -12.80 -2.22 -2.52
N SER A 101 -13.17 -1.13 -3.20
CA SER A 101 -14.53 -0.64 -3.10
C SER A 101 -15.47 -1.64 -3.80
N SER A 102 -16.43 -2.20 -3.07
CA SER A 102 -17.47 -3.04 -3.67
C SER A 102 -18.23 -2.18 -4.68
N GLN A 103 -18.10 -2.47 -5.98
CA GLN A 103 -18.96 -1.88 -7.01
C GLN A 103 -20.38 -2.48 -6.98
N GLU A 104 -20.99 -2.63 -5.81
CA GLU A 104 -22.39 -3.06 -5.64
C GLU A 104 -23.33 -1.89 -5.24
N ASP A 105 -22.80 -0.77 -4.74
CA ASP A 105 -23.64 0.36 -4.26
C ASP A 105 -24.00 1.41 -5.34
N LYS A 106 -23.79 1.14 -6.64
CA LYS A 106 -24.07 2.12 -7.72
C LYS A 106 -25.08 1.68 -8.79
N VAL A 107 -25.74 0.53 -8.62
CA VAL A 107 -26.81 0.08 -9.53
C VAL A 107 -28.15 0.01 -8.78
N ALA A 108 -28.57 1.10 -8.13
CA ALA A 108 -29.90 1.17 -7.49
C ALA A 108 -30.48 2.60 -7.39
N THR A 109 -30.22 3.51 -8.35
CA THR A 109 -30.88 4.84 -8.35
C THR A 109 -31.28 5.37 -9.73
N HIS A 110 -31.43 4.49 -10.72
CA HIS A 110 -32.18 4.85 -11.93
C HIS A 110 -33.17 3.73 -12.28
N ALA A 111 -34.25 3.68 -11.51
CA ALA A 111 -35.55 3.14 -11.91
C ALA A 111 -36.63 4.02 -11.29
#